data_AF-A0A455U3E9-F1
#
_entry.id   AF-A0A455U3E9-F1
#
_cell.length_a   1.000
_cell.length_b   1.000
_cell.length_c   1.000
_cell.angle_alpha   90.00
_cell.angle_beta   90.00
_cell.angle_gamma   90.00
#
_symmetry.space_group_name_H-M   'P 1'
#
loop_
_entity.id
_entity.type
_entity.pdbx_description
1 polymer ?
#
loop_
_entity_poly.entity_id
_entity_poly.type
_entity_poly.pdbx_seq_one_letter_code
_entity_poly.pdbx_strand_id
1 'polypeptide(L)'
;MTLKLPRSTLFMMMLLTATHWLMRYSLLYLAVLGVGGHADWMWTFLTQMLAMAASQFSFLPGGAGAAEVGVGSLLLPLMEREQAAAAVLVWRLVSYHLYLAAGAPLFLLYSYRLLHRSPTQ
;
A
#
# COMPACT_ATOMS: atom_id res chain seq x y z
N MET A 1 -11.79 -10.35 22.27
CA MET A 1 -12.78 -11.42 21.96
C MET A 1 -13.22 -11.32 20.50
N THR A 2 -12.37 -11.69 19.55
CA THR A 2 -12.73 -11.75 18.11
C THR A 2 -13.24 -13.15 17.71
N LEU A 3 -12.77 -14.21 18.38
CA LEU A 3 -13.16 -15.61 18.11
C LEU A 3 -14.60 -15.98 18.52
N LYS A 4 -15.34 -15.06 19.15
CA LYS A 4 -16.76 -15.27 19.51
C LYS A 4 -17.74 -14.85 18.41
N LEU A 5 -17.25 -14.32 17.30
CA LEU A 5 -18.07 -13.87 16.18
C LEU A 5 -18.59 -15.06 15.34
N PRO A 6 -19.73 -14.90 14.65
CA PRO A 6 -20.26 -15.91 13.73
C PRO A 6 -19.19 -16.33 12.70
N ARG A 7 -19.14 -17.62 12.37
CA ARG A 7 -18.16 -18.15 11.39
C ARG A 7 -18.26 -17.47 10.03
N SER A 8 -19.47 -17.04 9.63
CA SER A 8 -19.70 -16.26 8.40
C SER A 8 -19.02 -14.89 8.46
N THR A 9 -19.09 -14.19 9.58
CA THR A 9 -18.40 -12.91 9.78
C THR A 9 -16.89 -13.08 9.74
N LEU A 10 -16.36 -14.10 10.41
CA LEU A 10 -14.92 -14.42 10.37
C LEU A 10 -14.47 -14.75 8.94
N PHE A 11 -15.25 -15.53 8.20
CA PHE A 11 -14.98 -15.85 6.81
C PHE A 11 -15.02 -14.61 5.91
N MET A 12 -16.04 -13.76 6.04
CA MET A 12 -16.12 -12.49 5.30
C MET A 12 -14.94 -11.58 5.63
N MET A 13 -14.56 -11.46 6.90
CA MET A 13 -13.38 -10.69 7.31
C MET A 13 -12.11 -11.23 6.64
N MET A 14 -11.94 -12.56 6.63
CA MET A 14 -10.81 -13.20 5.95
C MET A 14 -10.83 -12.96 4.44
N LEU A 15 -11.99 -13.11 3.80
CA LEU A 15 -12.16 -12.91 2.37
C LEU A 15 -11.89 -11.46 1.97
N LEU A 16 -12.45 -10.49 2.71
CA LEU A 16 -12.22 -9.07 2.50
C LEU A 16 -10.75 -8.71 2.70
N THR A 17 -10.11 -9.27 3.73
CA THR A 17 -8.68 -9.07 3.97
C THR A 17 -7.85 -9.65 2.83
N ALA A 18 -8.08 -10.90 2.45
CA ALA A 18 -7.36 -11.54 1.34
C ALA A 18 -7.54 -10.76 0.02
N THR A 19 -8.77 -10.33 -0.27
CA THR A 19 -9.08 -9.53 -1.47
C THR A 19 -8.36 -8.19 -1.43
N HIS A 20 -8.38 -7.50 -0.29
CA HIS A 20 -7.68 -6.23 -0.12
C HIS A 20 -6.16 -6.39 -0.35
N TRP A 21 -5.56 -7.45 0.19
CA TRP A 21 -4.14 -7.74 0.02
C TRP A 21 -3.79 -8.10 -1.43
N LEU A 22 -4.62 -8.92 -2.09
CA LEU A 22 -4.47 -9.23 -3.52
C LEU A 22 -4.53 -7.99 -4.40
N MET A 23 -5.49 -7.12 -4.15
CA MET A 23 -5.69 -5.89 -4.92
C MET A 23 -4.51 -4.92 -4.72
N ARG A 24 -4.03 -4.80 -3.47
CA ARG A 24 -2.87 -3.98 -3.12
C ARG A 24 -1.58 -4.48 -3.77
N TYR A 25 -1.36 -5.79 -3.80
CA TYR A 25 -0.13 -6.37 -4.37
C TYR A 25 -0.14 -6.38 -5.90
N SER A 26 -1.31 -6.47 -6.51
CA SER A 26 -1.47 -6.34 -7.96
C SER A 26 -1.16 -4.92 -8.47
N LEU A 27 -1.13 -3.92 -7.59
CA LEU A 27 -0.85 -2.53 -7.97
C LEU A 27 0.59 -2.33 -8.45
N LEU A 28 1.57 -3.05 -7.86
CA LEU A 28 2.96 -3.00 -8.32
C LEU A 28 3.09 -3.61 -9.72
N TYR A 29 2.40 -4.72 -9.98
CA TYR A 29 2.35 -5.33 -11.30
C TYR A 29 1.78 -4.38 -12.36
N LEU A 30 0.67 -3.70 -12.04
CA LEU A 30 0.08 -2.70 -12.93
C LEU A 30 0.99 -1.48 -13.14
N ALA A 31 1.74 -1.07 -12.12
CA ALA A 31 2.73 0.00 -12.23
C ALA A 31 3.90 -0.41 -13.15
N VAL A 32 4.39 -1.64 -13.04
CA VAL A 32 5.43 -2.20 -13.91
C VAL A 32 4.96 -2.28 -15.37
N LEU A 33 3.75 -2.79 -15.60
CA LEU A 33 3.12 -2.81 -16.93
C LEU A 33 2.93 -1.40 -17.50
N GLY A 34 2.50 -0.44 -16.67
CA GLY A 34 2.27 0.94 -17.08
C GLY A 34 3.55 1.70 -17.47
N VAL A 35 4.70 1.28 -16.92
CA VAL A 35 6.04 1.80 -17.29
C VAL A 35 6.61 1.08 -18.53
N GLY A 36 5.90 0.07 -19.06
CA GLY A 36 6.31 -0.67 -20.26
C GLY A 36 7.31 -1.79 -19.98
N GLY A 37 7.46 -2.20 -18.73
CA GLY A 37 8.37 -3.27 -18.36
C GLY A 37 7.68 -4.63 -18.21
N HIS A 38 8.44 -5.70 -18.44
CA HIS A 38 7.95 -7.07 -18.34
C HIS A 38 8.43 -7.71 -17.04
N ALA A 39 7.50 -7.97 -16.12
CA ALA A 39 7.77 -8.76 -14.92
C ALA A 39 6.62 -9.74 -14.68
N ASP A 40 6.94 -10.95 -14.23
CA ASP A 40 5.92 -11.94 -13.90
C ASP A 40 5.07 -11.48 -12.71
N TRP A 41 3.74 -11.65 -12.83
CA TRP A 41 2.79 -11.30 -11.77
C TRP A 41 3.16 -11.96 -10.44
N MET A 42 3.54 -13.24 -10.47
CA MET A 42 3.99 -13.99 -9.29
C MET A 42 5.22 -13.35 -8.62
N TRP A 43 6.19 -12.90 -9.42
CA TRP A 43 7.41 -12.29 -8.90
C TRP A 43 7.15 -10.92 -8.27
N THR A 44 6.35 -10.07 -8.93
CA THR A 44 5.94 -8.77 -8.38
C THR A 44 5.13 -8.93 -7.09
N PHE A 45 4.29 -9.97 -7.02
CA PHE A 45 3.52 -10.32 -5.83
C PHE A 45 4.41 -10.76 -4.66
N LEU A 46 5.38 -11.66 -4.89
CA LEU A 46 6.33 -12.10 -3.87
C LEU A 46 7.21 -10.94 -3.40
N THR A 47 7.64 -10.09 -4.33
CA THR A 47 8.41 -8.87 -4.02
C THR A 47 7.63 -7.92 -3.11
N GLN A 48 6.34 -7.68 -3.41
CA GLN A 48 5.45 -6.92 -2.54
C GLN A 48 5.32 -7.54 -1.16
N MET A 49 5.09 -8.86 -1.09
CA MET A 49 4.89 -9.56 0.17
C MET A 49 6.14 -9.49 1.07
N LEU A 50 7.33 -9.70 0.49
CA LEU A 50 8.62 -9.59 1.19
C LEU A 50 8.93 -8.15 1.60
N ALA A 51 8.71 -7.17 0.72
CA ALA A 51 8.92 -5.78 1.02
C ALA A 51 8.00 -5.29 2.15
N MET A 52 6.75 -5.75 2.16
CA MET A 52 5.78 -5.42 3.21
C MET A 52 6.10 -6.12 4.53
N ALA A 53 6.58 -7.37 4.50
CA ALA A 53 7.10 -8.05 5.68
C ALA A 53 8.32 -7.31 6.24
N ALA A 54 9.29 -6.94 5.40
CA ALA A 54 10.45 -6.12 5.78
C ALA A 54 10.02 -4.76 6.35
N SER A 55 8.96 -4.17 5.81
CA SER A 55 8.38 -2.92 6.32
C SER A 55 7.80 -3.04 7.72
N GLN A 56 7.31 -4.22 8.14
CA GLN A 56 6.87 -4.44 9.53
C GLN A 56 8.03 -4.37 10.53
N PHE A 57 9.25 -4.69 10.08
CA PHE A 57 10.46 -4.59 10.90
C PHE A 57 11.09 -3.19 10.85
N SER A 58 10.61 -2.32 9.97
CA SER A 58 11.08 -0.94 9.88
C SER A 58 10.31 -0.06 10.86
N PHE A 59 11.03 0.53 11.81
CA PHE A 59 10.48 1.49 12.78
C PHE A 59 10.15 2.87 12.16
N LEU A 60 10.36 3.05 10.85
CA LEU A 60 10.01 4.29 10.15
C LEU A 60 8.50 4.36 9.89
N PRO A 61 7.84 5.50 10.17
CA PRO A 61 6.42 5.66 9.91
C PRO A 61 6.11 5.40 8.43
N GLY A 62 5.28 4.38 8.17
CA GLY A 62 4.90 3.96 6.82
C GLY A 62 5.86 2.97 6.11
N GLY A 63 6.85 2.40 6.81
CA GLY A 63 7.80 1.44 6.21
C GLY A 63 8.72 2.05 5.15
N ALA A 64 8.88 3.37 5.18
CA ALA A 64 9.72 4.11 4.24
C ALA A 64 11.18 3.64 4.34
N GLY A 65 11.86 3.48 3.20
CA GLY A 65 13.20 2.89 3.13
C GLY A 65 13.21 1.37 2.98
N ALA A 66 12.59 0.61 3.89
CA ALA A 66 12.61 -0.86 3.80
C ALA A 66 11.77 -1.39 2.61
N ALA A 67 10.60 -0.79 2.37
CA ALA A 67 9.75 -1.14 1.23
C ALA A 67 10.43 -0.81 -0.11
N GLU A 68 11.04 0.38 -0.22
CA GLU A 68 11.65 0.86 -1.46
C GLU A 68 12.93 0.11 -1.80
N VAL A 69 13.78 -0.14 -0.80
CA VAL A 69 15.00 -0.93 -0.98
C VAL A 69 14.63 -2.38 -1.29
N GLY A 70 13.62 -2.95 -0.63
CA GLY A 70 13.13 -4.30 -0.92
C GLY A 70 12.57 -4.45 -2.34
N VAL A 71 11.67 -3.56 -2.77
CA VAL A 71 11.09 -3.59 -4.12
C VAL A 71 12.15 -3.28 -5.18
N GLY A 72 13.01 -2.29 -4.95
CA GLY A 72 14.11 -1.95 -5.85
C GLY A 72 15.09 -3.11 -6.01
N SER A 73 15.61 -3.66 -4.91
CA SER A 73 16.58 -4.77 -4.95
C SER A 73 16.06 -6.03 -5.65
N LEU A 74 14.76 -6.31 -5.56
CA LEU A 74 14.13 -7.49 -6.16
C LEU A 74 13.63 -7.28 -7.61
N LEU A 75 13.45 -6.02 -8.04
CA LEU A 75 13.10 -5.67 -9.43
C LEU A 75 14.34 -5.42 -10.31
N LEU A 76 15.46 -4.98 -9.73
CA LEU A 76 16.72 -4.73 -10.44
C LEU A 76 17.29 -5.92 -11.23
N PRO A 77 17.10 -7.20 -10.83
CA PRO A 77 17.54 -8.34 -11.62
C PRO A 77 16.72 -8.57 -12.90
N LEU A 78 15.52 -7.98 -13.00
CA LEU A 78 14.57 -8.24 -14.08
C LEU A 78 14.38 -7.04 -15.02
N MET A 79 14.82 -5.85 -14.63
CA MET A 79 14.51 -4.60 -15.32
C MET A 79 15.67 -3.62 -15.19
N GLU A 80 15.80 -2.69 -16.14
CA GLU A 80 16.79 -1.63 -16.01
C GLU A 80 16.47 -0.73 -14.81
N ARG A 81 17.52 -0.18 -14.16
CA ARG A 81 17.43 0.67 -12.95
C ARG A 81 16.39 1.78 -13.09
N GLU A 82 16.31 2.38 -14.26
CA GLU A 82 15.42 3.49 -14.58
C GLU A 82 13.95 3.05 -14.62
N GLN A 83 13.67 1.87 -15.18
CA GLN A 83 12.33 1.29 -15.24
C GLN A 83 11.84 0.84 -13.86
N ALA A 84 12.71 0.22 -13.06
CA ALA A 84 12.39 -0.18 -11.70
C ALA A 84 12.11 1.03 -10.80
N ALA A 85 12.91 2.10 -10.91
CA ALA A 85 12.69 3.35 -10.18
C ALA A 85 11.37 4.02 -10.59
N ALA A 86 11.09 4.09 -11.89
CA ALA A 86 9.83 4.64 -12.41
C ALA A 86 8.61 3.84 -11.91
N ALA A 87 8.68 2.50 -11.90
CA ALA A 87 7.60 1.66 -11.38
C ALA A 87 7.35 1.88 -9.88
N VAL A 88 8.41 2.02 -9.07
CA VAL A 88 8.31 2.35 -7.64
C VAL A 88 7.69 3.73 -7.43
N LEU A 89 8.08 4.73 -8.23
CA LEU A 89 7.51 6.09 -8.14
C LEU A 89 6.02 6.10 -8.48
N VAL A 90 5.62 5.43 -9.57
CA VAL A 90 4.20 5.29 -9.95
C VAL A 90 3.43 4.56 -8.86
N TRP A 91 3.97 3.45 -8.35
CA TRP A 91 3.37 2.70 -7.25
C TRP A 91 3.18 3.55 -5.99
N ARG A 92 4.18 4.36 -5.61
CA ARG A 92 4.10 5.31 -4.49
C ARG A 92 3.11 6.44 -4.75
N LEU A 93 3.04 6.96 -5.95
CA LEU A 93 2.09 8.03 -6.30
C LEU A 93 0.65 7.53 -6.10
N VAL A 94 0.34 6.36 -6.66
CA VAL A 94 -1.01 5.80 -6.61
C VAL A 94 -1.36 5.27 -5.22
N SER A 95 -0.45 4.54 -4.57
CA SER A 95 -0.74 3.87 -3.29
C SER A 95 -0.70 4.81 -2.08
N TYR A 96 0.02 5.92 -2.16
CA TYR A 96 0.25 6.79 -1.01
C TYR A 96 -0.19 8.24 -1.27
N HIS A 97 0.31 8.86 -2.33
CA HIS A 97 0.10 10.29 -2.53
C HIS A 97 -1.35 10.63 -2.90
N LEU A 98 -2.00 9.83 -3.75
CA LEU A 98 -3.41 10.03 -4.10
C LEU A 98 -4.34 9.84 -2.88
N TYR A 99 -4.07 8.82 -2.06
CA TYR A 99 -4.83 8.60 -0.83
C TYR A 99 -4.63 9.74 0.18
N LEU A 100 -3.41 10.23 0.31
CA LEU A 100 -3.10 11.35 1.20
C LEU A 100 -3.74 12.65 0.70
N ALA A 101 -3.68 12.91 -0.60
CA ALA A 101 -4.30 14.08 -1.24
C ALA A 101 -5.83 14.06 -1.13
N ALA A 102 -6.46 12.89 -1.21
CA ALA A 102 -7.90 12.75 -1.03
C ALA A 102 -8.32 12.83 0.46
N GLY A 103 -7.50 12.27 1.36
CA GLY A 103 -7.78 12.26 2.80
C GLY A 103 -7.54 13.59 3.50
N ALA A 104 -6.54 14.36 3.07
CA ALA A 104 -6.19 15.66 3.66
C ALA A 104 -7.35 16.68 3.69
N PRO A 105 -8.09 16.96 2.59
CA PRO A 105 -9.18 17.93 2.62
C PRO A 105 -10.35 17.46 3.50
N LEU A 106 -10.65 16.16 3.52
CA LEU A 106 -11.68 15.61 4.41
C LEU A 106 -11.26 15.74 5.87
N PHE A 107 -10.00 15.43 6.20
CA PHE A 107 -9.47 15.61 7.55
C PHE A 107 -9.50 17.07 7.99
N LEU A 108 -9.09 18.00 7.13
CA LEU A 108 -9.14 19.44 7.39
C LEU A 108 -10.57 19.94 7.59
N LEU A 109 -11.53 19.50 6.77
CA LEU A 109 -12.94 19.85 6.93
C LEU A 109 -13.53 19.30 8.23
N TYR A 110 -13.23 18.06 8.59
CA TYR A 110 -13.71 17.45 9.83
C TYR A 110 -13.08 18.08 11.07
N SER A 111 -11.77 18.33 11.05
CA SER A 111 -11.06 19.00 12.15
C SER A 111 -11.52 20.45 12.31
N TYR A 112 -11.72 21.17 11.22
CA TYR A 112 -12.32 22.51 11.24
C TYR A 112 -13.72 22.51 11.83
N ARG A 113 -14.58 21.56 11.44
CA ARG A 113 -15.95 21.41 12.00
C ARG A 113 -15.95 21.01 13.47
N LEU A 114 -14.99 20.20 13.91
CA LEU A 114 -14.86 19.78 15.31
C LEU A 114 -14.39 20.95 16.19
N LEU A 115 -13.41 21.74 15.71
CA LEU A 115 -12.90 22.90 16.43
C LEU A 115 -13.94 24.02 16.54
N HIS A 116 -14.71 24.27 15.47
CA HIS A 116 -15.84 25.20 15.47
C HIS A 116 -17.07 24.70 16.24
N ARG A 117 -17.11 23.42 16.62
CA ARG A 117 -18.13 22.86 17.51
C ARG A 117 -17.80 23.00 18.99
N SER A 118 -16.69 23.66 19.36
CA SER A 118 -16.39 23.99 20.76
C SER A 118 -17.59 24.74 21.36
N PRO A 119 -18.36 24.11 22.25
CA PRO A 119 -19.44 24.80 22.93
C PRO A 119 -18.75 25.72 23.93
N THR A 120 -18.93 27.03 23.77
CA THR A 120 -18.96 27.91 24.94
C THR A 120 -20.20 27.52 25.76
N GLN A 121 -20.04 26.53 26.65
CA GLN A 121 -20.85 26.35 27.85
C GLN A 121 -19.94 25.85 28.97
#